data_AF-A0A8C4DJK8-F1
#
_entry.id   AF-A0A8C4DJK8-F1
#
_cell.length_a   1.000
_cell.length_b   1.000
_cell.length_c   1.000
_cell.angle_alpha   90.00
_cell.angle_beta   90.00
_cell.angle_gamma   90.00
#
_symmetry.space_group_name_H-M   'P 1'
#
loop_
_entity.id
_entity.type
_entity.pdbx_description
1 polymer ?
#
loop_
_entity_poly.entity_id
_entity_poly.type
_entity_poly.pdbx_seq_one_letter_code
_entity_poly.pdbx_strand_id
1 'polypeptide(L)'
;TTATLPTTLFHLNLGARTGTTVTLYQYEYTLKTFIKMSEFIPNFPEFVTVGLVDEFQTVHYDSNTRRAEPKQDWMSRVTAEDPQYWERETQTCLGKQQAFKANIETAKQRFNQTGGVHVAQRMYGCEWDDDTGEVNGYDQWGYDGEDFIAFDLKTETWTAPVPQAVITKHKWDNNKAEIALYKNYLIRECIDWLKKYFLTNSNITINITNIQRLTLSHFTHIALSLILSHLSMS
;
A
#
# COMPACT_ATOMS: atom_id res chain seq x y z
N THR A 1 -50.94 -13.93 19.24
CA THR A 1 -50.36 -15.25 18.95
C THR A 1 -49.78 -15.20 17.56
N THR A 2 -48.50 -15.54 17.47
CA THR A 2 -47.61 -15.44 16.31
C THR A 2 -48.14 -16.21 15.11
N ALA A 3 -48.28 -15.53 13.97
CA ALA A 3 -48.45 -16.17 12.67
C ALA A 3 -47.06 -16.42 12.06
N THR A 4 -46.69 -17.69 11.98
CA THR A 4 -45.56 -18.20 11.21
C THR A 4 -45.88 -18.10 9.71
N LEU A 5 -44.99 -17.47 8.93
CA LEU A 5 -45.02 -17.51 7.47
C LEU A 5 -44.06 -18.60 6.94
N PRO A 6 -44.43 -19.30 5.85
CA PRO A 6 -43.64 -20.38 5.29
C PRO A 6 -42.41 -19.86 4.54
N THR A 7 -41.29 -20.54 4.73
CA THR A 7 -40.05 -20.41 3.98
C THR A 7 -40.31 -20.76 2.52
N THR A 8 -40.44 -19.74 1.68
CA THR A 8 -40.32 -19.91 0.23
C THR A 8 -39.00 -19.30 -0.19
N LEU A 9 -38.15 -20.15 -0.76
CA LEU A 9 -36.84 -19.89 -1.31
C LEU A 9 -36.94 -18.71 -2.31
N PHE A 10 -36.39 -17.54 -1.95
CA PHE A 10 -36.09 -16.53 -2.96
C PHE A 10 -34.87 -17.00 -3.73
N HIS A 11 -35.10 -17.50 -4.95
CA HIS A 11 -34.08 -17.43 -5.99
C HIS A 11 -33.82 -15.94 -6.23
N LEU A 12 -32.75 -15.40 -5.64
CA LEU A 12 -32.21 -14.13 -6.09
C LEU A 12 -31.72 -14.35 -7.52
N ASN A 13 -32.46 -13.78 -8.47
CA ASN A 13 -31.97 -13.58 -9.82
C ASN A 13 -30.58 -12.95 -9.72
N LEU A 14 -29.58 -13.64 -10.28
CA LEU A 14 -28.29 -13.07 -10.61
C LEU A 14 -28.55 -11.95 -11.63
N GLY A 15 -28.83 -10.75 -11.12
CA GLY A 15 -28.66 -9.53 -11.89
C GLY A 15 -27.21 -9.50 -12.37
N ALA A 16 -27.02 -9.12 -13.64
CA ALA A 16 -25.73 -9.08 -14.31
C ALA A 16 -24.63 -8.52 -13.40
N ARG A 17 -23.56 -9.29 -13.21
CA ARG A 17 -22.30 -8.74 -12.69
C ARG A 17 -21.85 -7.67 -13.68
N THR A 18 -21.84 -6.43 -13.23
CA THR A 18 -21.08 -5.35 -13.85
C THR A 18 -19.72 -5.36 -13.18
N GLY A 19 -18.63 -5.28 -13.95
CA GLY A 19 -17.26 -5.57 -13.52
C GLY A 19 -16.83 -5.04 -12.18
N THR A 20 -16.02 -5.86 -11.51
CA THR A 20 -15.43 -5.56 -10.20
C THR A 20 -13.95 -5.24 -10.39
N THR A 21 -13.60 -3.98 -10.20
CA THR A 21 -12.19 -3.60 -10.05
C THR A 21 -11.69 -4.04 -8.66
N VAL A 22 -10.67 -4.90 -8.63
CA VAL A 22 -9.96 -5.32 -7.42
C VAL A 22 -8.63 -4.59 -7.35
N THR A 23 -8.27 -4.07 -6.18
CA THR A 23 -7.07 -3.24 -6.03
C THR A 23 -6.12 -3.73 -4.94
N LEU A 24 -4.81 -3.70 -5.21
CA LEU A 24 -3.77 -3.99 -4.23
C LEU A 24 -2.91 -2.76 -4.03
N TYR A 25 -3.01 -2.12 -2.87
CA TYR A 25 -2.12 -1.04 -2.44
C TYR A 25 -1.05 -1.57 -1.49
N GLN A 26 0.17 -1.13 -1.69
CA GLN A 26 1.25 -1.24 -0.72
C GLN A 26 1.66 0.17 -0.30
N TYR A 27 1.53 0.43 0.99
CA TYR A 27 1.81 1.72 1.60
C TYR A 27 3.00 1.57 2.54
N GLU A 28 4.03 2.35 2.29
CA GLU A 28 5.28 2.35 3.04
C GLU A 28 5.56 3.76 3.50
N TYR A 29 5.94 3.94 4.75
CA TYR A 29 6.43 5.23 5.19
C TYR A 29 7.49 5.08 6.27
N THR A 30 8.37 6.07 6.32
CA THR A 30 9.31 6.24 7.42
C THR A 30 9.13 7.63 8.01
N LEU A 31 9.28 7.68 9.32
CA LEU A 31 9.42 8.90 10.07
C LEU A 31 10.86 8.96 10.58
N LYS A 32 11.62 9.98 10.15
CA LYS A 32 12.95 10.20 10.72
C LYS A 32 12.91 11.36 11.69
N THR A 33 13.29 10.98 12.91
CA THR A 33 13.54 11.73 14.14
C THR A 33 12.37 12.02 15.07
N PHE A 34 12.68 11.85 16.37
CA PHE A 34 11.85 12.12 17.54
C PHE A 34 11.52 13.61 17.61
N ILE A 35 10.24 13.94 17.48
CA ILE A 35 9.63 14.87 18.42
C ILE A 35 8.96 13.97 19.43
N LYS A 36 9.17 14.24 20.72
CA LYS A 36 8.15 14.02 21.74
C LYS A 36 6.82 14.54 21.14
N MET A 37 6.09 13.72 20.37
CA MET A 37 4.63 13.84 20.28
C MET A 37 4.18 13.45 21.68
N SER A 38 4.35 14.45 22.55
CA SER A 38 4.30 14.53 24.00
C SER A 38 3.84 13.25 24.69
N GLU A 39 4.65 12.62 25.53
CA GLU A 39 4.19 11.89 26.74
C GLU A 39 3.09 10.81 26.64
N PHE A 40 2.52 10.50 25.45
CA PHE A 40 1.23 9.80 25.32
C PHE A 40 1.25 8.54 24.45
N ILE A 41 2.26 8.29 23.61
CA ILE A 41 2.40 7.00 22.88
C ILE A 41 3.84 6.50 22.98
N PRO A 42 4.17 5.71 24.02
CA PRO A 42 5.41 4.95 24.06
C PRO A 42 5.52 4.02 22.84
N ASN A 43 6.73 3.85 22.31
CA ASN A 43 7.06 2.84 21.29
C ASN A 43 6.39 3.01 19.91
N PHE A 44 6.16 4.24 19.41
CA PHE A 44 5.73 4.40 18.01
C PHE A 44 6.86 4.01 17.02
N PRO A 45 6.58 3.19 15.97
CA PRO A 45 7.60 2.75 15.02
C PRO A 45 8.09 3.86 14.09
N GLU A 46 9.41 3.89 13.81
CA GLU A 46 10.05 4.80 12.85
C GLU A 46 9.78 4.42 11.37
N PHE A 47 9.33 3.19 11.11
CA PHE A 47 9.01 2.71 9.77
C PHE A 47 7.88 1.69 9.84
N VAL A 48 6.94 1.81 8.92
CA VAL A 48 5.81 0.89 8.79
C VAL A 48 5.53 0.62 7.32
N THR A 49 5.21 -0.64 7.03
CA THR A 49 4.64 -1.08 5.75
C THR A 49 3.27 -1.69 5.99
N VAL A 50 2.30 -1.31 5.18
CA VAL A 50 0.93 -1.84 5.19
C VAL A 50 0.57 -2.28 3.77
N GLY A 51 0.14 -3.54 3.62
CA GLY A 51 -0.49 -4.02 2.39
C GLY A 51 -2.00 -4.04 2.54
N LEU A 52 -2.72 -3.48 1.57
CA LEU A 52 -4.18 -3.44 1.50
C LEU A 52 -4.64 -4.14 0.21
N VAL A 53 -5.54 -5.11 0.34
CA VAL A 53 -6.33 -5.59 -0.80
C VAL A 53 -7.73 -5.00 -0.64
N ASP A 54 -8.09 -4.12 -1.55
CA ASP A 54 -9.18 -3.15 -1.42
C ASP A 54 -9.02 -2.35 -0.11
N GLU A 55 -9.88 -2.60 0.88
CA GLU A 55 -9.86 -1.95 2.20
C GLU A 55 -9.32 -2.86 3.32
N PHE A 56 -8.98 -4.11 3.00
CA PHE A 56 -8.52 -5.08 3.99
C PHE A 56 -7.01 -5.03 4.15
N GLN A 57 -6.55 -4.72 5.35
CA GLN A 57 -5.14 -4.86 5.68
C GLN A 57 -4.73 -6.33 5.70
N THR A 58 -3.85 -6.71 4.78
CA THR A 58 -3.37 -8.10 4.58
C THR A 58 -1.98 -8.33 5.13
N VAL A 59 -1.12 -7.33 5.03
CA VAL A 59 0.29 -7.37 5.46
C VAL A 59 0.57 -6.19 6.38
N HIS A 60 1.33 -6.43 7.43
CA HIS A 60 1.85 -5.38 8.31
C HIS A 60 3.32 -5.65 8.64
N TYR A 61 4.14 -4.62 8.60
CA TYR A 61 5.48 -4.60 9.18
C TYR A 61 5.65 -3.30 9.95
N ASP A 62 6.32 -3.34 11.10
CA ASP A 62 6.79 -2.16 11.79
C ASP A 62 8.22 -2.33 12.33
N SER A 63 8.90 -1.21 12.53
CA SER A 63 10.30 -1.21 12.99
C SER A 63 10.51 -1.65 14.44
N ASN A 64 9.45 -1.84 15.24
CA ASN A 64 9.58 -2.32 16.61
C ASN A 64 9.65 -3.85 16.63
N THR A 65 8.70 -4.50 15.94
CA THR A 65 8.64 -5.96 15.82
C THR A 65 9.65 -6.48 14.79
N ARG A 66 9.94 -5.66 13.77
CA ARG A 66 10.85 -5.96 12.66
C ARG A 66 10.50 -7.25 11.94
N ARG A 67 9.20 -7.53 11.82
CA ARG A 67 8.66 -8.73 11.19
C ARG A 67 7.44 -8.38 10.35
N ALA A 68 7.37 -8.94 9.14
CA ALA A 68 6.17 -8.88 8.33
C ALA A 68 5.20 -9.98 8.77
N GLU A 69 3.95 -9.61 9.02
CA GLU A 69 2.93 -10.50 9.56
C GLU A 69 1.62 -10.40 8.77
N PRO A 70 0.88 -11.52 8.62
CA PRO A 70 -0.45 -11.53 8.06
C PRO A 70 -1.43 -10.81 8.99
N LYS A 71 -2.36 -10.06 8.40
CA LYS A 71 -3.46 -9.39 9.12
C LYS A 71 -4.83 -9.94 8.78
N GLN A 72 -4.92 -10.85 7.82
CA GLN A 72 -6.13 -11.60 7.51
C GLN A 72 -5.86 -13.10 7.59
N ASP A 73 -6.79 -13.86 8.16
CA ASP A 73 -6.66 -15.32 8.32
C ASP A 73 -6.40 -16.03 6.99
N TRP A 74 -7.00 -15.54 5.91
CA TRP A 74 -6.87 -16.13 4.57
C TRP A 74 -5.47 -15.94 3.96
N MET A 75 -4.64 -15.02 4.47
CA MET A 75 -3.27 -14.86 4.01
C MET A 75 -2.44 -16.13 4.26
N SER A 76 -2.73 -16.86 5.34
CA SER A 76 -2.06 -18.14 5.63
C SER A 76 -2.27 -19.17 4.50
N ARG A 77 -3.45 -19.18 3.87
CA ARG A 77 -3.76 -20.05 2.72
C ARG A 77 -3.05 -19.59 1.45
N VAL A 78 -3.05 -18.29 1.21
CA VAL A 78 -2.43 -17.70 0.01
C VAL A 78 -0.92 -17.95 0.00
N THR A 79 -0.28 -17.92 1.17
CA THR A 79 1.17 -18.10 1.30
C THR A 79 1.57 -19.54 1.66
N ALA A 80 0.64 -20.48 1.73
CA ALA A 80 0.90 -21.84 2.21
C ALA A 80 1.93 -22.61 1.34
N GLU A 81 1.95 -22.33 0.05
CA GLU A 81 2.85 -22.97 -0.93
C GLU A 81 4.28 -22.42 -0.87
N ASP A 82 4.50 -21.32 -0.14
CA ASP A 82 5.80 -20.69 0.03
C ASP A 82 6.12 -20.49 1.52
N PRO A 83 6.74 -21.48 2.16
CA PRO A 83 7.11 -21.41 3.58
C PRO A 83 8.07 -20.25 3.91
N GLN A 84 8.78 -19.70 2.91
CA GLN A 84 9.72 -18.59 3.10
C GLN A 84 9.12 -17.22 2.80
N TYR A 85 7.84 -17.15 2.40
CA TYR A 85 7.17 -15.92 2.00
C TYR A 85 7.35 -14.80 3.02
N TRP A 86 6.95 -15.04 4.27
CA TRP A 86 7.00 -14.03 5.34
C TRP A 86 8.42 -13.61 5.72
N GLU A 87 9.40 -14.52 5.58
CA GLU A 87 10.80 -14.17 5.79
C GLU A 87 11.29 -13.25 4.68
N ARG A 88 10.97 -13.55 3.42
CA ARG A 88 11.32 -12.67 2.28
C ARG A 88 10.66 -11.30 2.37
N GLU A 89 9.38 -11.25 2.76
CA GLU A 89 8.67 -9.99 3.02
C GLU A 89 9.33 -9.20 4.15
N THR A 90 9.74 -9.87 5.23
CA THR A 90 10.47 -9.26 6.35
C THR A 90 11.80 -8.67 5.90
N GLN A 91 12.62 -9.43 5.16
CA GLN A 91 13.90 -8.95 4.64
C GLN A 91 13.73 -7.77 3.66
N THR A 92 12.68 -7.82 2.83
CA THR A 92 12.33 -6.74 1.92
C THR A 92 11.97 -5.47 2.68
N CYS A 93 11.15 -5.56 3.74
CA CYS A 93 10.80 -4.43 4.59
C CYS A 93 12.01 -3.87 5.35
N LEU A 94 12.92 -4.72 5.82
CA LEU A 94 14.18 -4.30 6.44
C LEU A 94 15.05 -3.50 5.47
N GLY A 95 15.17 -3.94 4.22
CA GLY A 95 15.87 -3.20 3.17
C GLY A 95 15.24 -1.84 2.88
N LYS A 96 13.90 -1.81 2.75
CA LYS A 96 13.12 -0.57 2.53
C LYS A 96 13.29 0.40 3.70
N GLN A 97 13.24 -0.05 4.95
CA GLN A 97 13.48 0.77 6.13
C GLN A 97 14.82 1.53 6.06
N GLN A 98 15.90 0.86 5.64
CA GLN A 98 17.21 1.52 5.47
C GLN A 98 17.21 2.50 4.30
N ALA A 99 16.61 2.14 3.17
CA ALA A 99 16.51 3.00 2.00
C ALA A 99 15.74 4.30 2.32
N PHE A 100 14.61 4.19 3.01
CA PHE A 100 13.81 5.31 3.44
C PHE A 100 14.56 6.24 4.41
N LYS A 101 15.35 5.69 5.35
CA LYS A 101 16.23 6.49 6.23
C LYS A 101 17.25 7.32 5.45
N ALA A 102 17.81 6.78 4.37
CA ALA A 102 18.73 7.49 3.50
C ALA A 102 18.01 8.53 2.62
N ASN A 103 16.82 8.20 2.14
CA ASN A 103 15.98 9.10 1.35
C ASN A 103 15.62 10.36 2.14
N ILE A 104 15.31 10.25 3.44
CA ILE A 104 15.03 11.45 4.25
C ILE A 104 16.24 12.36 4.38
N GLU A 105 17.46 11.85 4.62
CA GLU A 105 18.62 12.76 4.69
C GLU A 105 18.88 13.45 3.36
N THR A 106 18.67 12.73 2.25
CA THR A 106 18.76 13.30 0.92
C THR A 106 17.70 14.39 0.71
N ALA A 107 16.46 14.15 1.13
CA ALA A 107 15.38 15.12 1.04
C ALA A 107 15.66 16.36 1.91
N LYS A 108 16.05 16.19 3.18
CA LYS A 108 16.42 17.28 4.08
C LYS A 108 17.46 18.20 3.46
N GLN A 109 18.52 17.64 2.85
CA GLN A 109 19.53 18.43 2.15
C GLN A 109 18.93 19.23 0.98
N ARG A 110 18.07 18.62 0.16
CA ARG A 110 17.44 19.28 -0.99
C ARG A 110 16.44 20.37 -0.60
N PHE A 111 15.79 20.21 0.54
CA PHE A 111 14.86 21.20 1.11
C PHE A 111 15.56 22.21 2.04
N ASN A 112 16.88 22.14 2.20
CA ASN A 112 17.66 22.97 3.12
C ASN A 112 17.17 22.89 4.59
N GLN A 113 16.73 21.71 5.01
CA GLN A 113 16.24 21.42 6.37
C GLN A 113 17.38 20.85 7.23
N THR A 114 17.64 21.45 8.39
CA THR A 114 18.75 21.09 9.28
C THR A 114 18.33 20.32 10.54
N GLY A 115 17.02 20.19 10.77
CA GLY A 115 16.43 19.51 11.92
C GLY A 115 14.91 19.49 11.80
N GLY A 116 14.24 18.94 12.80
CA GLY A 116 12.80 18.69 12.76
C GLY A 116 12.46 17.24 12.42
N VAL A 117 11.17 16.97 12.38
CA VAL A 117 10.62 15.65 12.08
C VAL A 117 10.12 15.65 10.67
N HIS A 118 10.59 14.67 9.92
CA HIS A 118 10.26 14.55 8.51
C HIS A 118 9.73 13.17 8.21
N VAL A 119 8.77 13.13 7.29
CA VAL A 119 8.09 11.91 6.87
C VAL A 119 8.41 11.70 5.40
N ALA A 120 8.85 10.50 5.03
CA ALA A 120 8.87 10.08 3.63
C ALA A 120 7.88 8.93 3.46
N GLN A 121 7.11 9.00 2.38
CA GLN A 121 5.96 8.12 2.14
C GLN A 121 6.04 7.59 0.72
N ARG A 122 5.61 6.35 0.51
CA ARG A 122 5.45 5.73 -0.79
C ARG A 122 4.15 4.95 -0.81
N MET A 123 3.41 5.09 -1.89
CA MET A 123 2.26 4.29 -2.22
C MET A 123 2.45 3.71 -3.61
N TYR A 124 2.39 2.40 -3.73
CA TYR A 124 2.49 1.72 -5.02
C TYR A 124 1.59 0.50 -5.04
N GLY A 125 1.27 0.01 -6.23
CA GLY A 125 0.30 -1.07 -6.36
C GLY A 125 -0.38 -1.09 -7.71
N CYS A 126 -1.38 -1.94 -7.82
CA CYS A 126 -2.06 -2.21 -9.07
C CYS A 126 -3.56 -2.41 -8.89
N GLU A 127 -4.29 -2.15 -9.96
CA GLU A 127 -5.71 -2.34 -10.11
C GLU A 127 -5.94 -3.36 -11.22
N TRP A 128 -6.88 -4.27 -11.02
CA TRP A 128 -7.30 -5.26 -12.00
C TRP A 128 -8.83 -5.27 -12.10
N ASP A 129 -9.35 -5.04 -13.29
CA ASP A 129 -10.77 -5.21 -13.58
C ASP A 129 -11.03 -6.64 -14.09
N ASP A 130 -11.87 -7.39 -13.37
CA ASP A 130 -12.09 -8.82 -13.62
C ASP A 130 -12.96 -9.09 -14.86
N ASP A 131 -13.76 -8.13 -15.29
CA ASP A 131 -14.63 -8.23 -16.46
C ASP A 131 -13.91 -7.85 -17.76
N THR A 132 -13.22 -6.71 -17.77
CA THR A 132 -12.56 -6.16 -18.94
C THR A 132 -11.13 -6.66 -19.10
N GLY A 133 -10.53 -7.14 -18.01
CA GLY A 133 -9.10 -7.45 -17.93
C GLY A 133 -8.21 -6.20 -17.93
N GLU A 134 -8.77 -4.99 -17.75
CA GLU A 134 -7.99 -3.76 -17.64
C GLU A 134 -7.08 -3.83 -16.42
N VAL A 135 -5.85 -3.33 -16.61
CA VAL A 135 -4.82 -3.27 -15.58
C VAL A 135 -4.28 -1.85 -15.49
N ASN A 136 -4.25 -1.32 -14.28
CA ASN A 136 -3.59 -0.06 -13.97
C ASN A 136 -2.57 -0.25 -12.84
N GLY A 137 -1.63 0.69 -12.73
CA GLY A 137 -0.60 0.65 -11.70
C GLY A 137 -0.12 2.04 -11.33
N TYR A 138 0.34 2.18 -10.10
CA TYR A 138 0.79 3.44 -9.52
C TYR A 138 2.06 3.23 -8.69
N ASP A 139 2.91 4.26 -8.65
CA ASP A 139 4.01 4.39 -7.71
C ASP A 139 4.21 5.89 -7.44
N GLN A 140 3.90 6.30 -6.23
CA GLN A 140 3.86 7.69 -5.80
C GLN A 140 4.65 7.84 -4.52
N TRP A 141 5.47 8.87 -4.46
CA TRP A 141 6.27 9.22 -3.29
C TRP A 141 5.86 10.59 -2.80
N GLY A 142 5.83 10.75 -1.48
CA GLY A 142 5.66 12.05 -0.82
C GLY A 142 6.69 12.31 0.26
N TYR A 143 6.74 13.57 0.63
CA TYR A 143 7.64 14.09 1.65
C TYR A 143 6.92 15.15 2.48
N ASP A 144 6.95 15.01 3.80
CA ASP A 144 6.25 15.87 4.76
C ASP A 144 4.75 16.04 4.46
N GLY A 145 4.09 14.98 3.97
CA GLY A 145 2.66 14.96 3.65
C GLY A 145 2.30 15.48 2.25
N GLU A 146 3.27 16.00 1.51
CA GLU A 146 3.09 16.58 0.17
C GLU A 146 3.59 15.65 -0.94
N ASP A 147 3.00 15.75 -2.13
CA ASP A 147 3.41 14.98 -3.31
C ASP A 147 4.85 15.35 -3.72
N PHE A 148 5.72 14.35 -3.86
CA PHE A 148 7.13 14.56 -4.19
C PHE A 148 7.47 14.10 -5.62
N ILE A 149 7.15 12.86 -5.99
CA ILE A 149 7.36 12.33 -7.35
C ILE A 149 6.42 11.15 -7.62
N ALA A 150 5.89 11.04 -8.85
CA ALA A 150 4.96 9.98 -9.24
C ALA A 150 5.31 9.34 -10.58
N PHE A 151 5.19 8.03 -10.70
CA PHE A 151 5.44 7.30 -11.95
C PHE A 151 4.19 7.27 -12.82
N ASP A 152 4.33 7.69 -14.08
CA ASP A 152 3.31 7.49 -15.11
C ASP A 152 3.64 6.21 -15.89
N LEU A 153 2.82 5.18 -15.64
CA LEU A 153 2.96 3.87 -16.27
C LEU A 153 2.72 3.91 -17.79
N LYS A 154 1.88 4.83 -18.29
CA LYS A 154 1.53 4.92 -19.72
C LYS A 154 2.67 5.53 -20.53
N THR A 155 3.31 6.56 -19.99
CA THR A 155 4.43 7.24 -20.65
C THR A 155 5.80 6.70 -20.24
N GLU A 156 5.86 5.86 -19.20
CA GLU A 156 7.09 5.33 -18.60
C GLU A 156 8.04 6.44 -18.14
N THR A 157 7.48 7.49 -17.54
CA THR A 157 8.22 8.65 -17.05
C THR A 157 7.74 9.07 -15.68
N TRP A 158 8.63 9.70 -14.91
CA TRP A 158 8.31 10.26 -13.61
C TRP A 158 7.85 11.71 -13.72
N THR A 159 6.88 12.12 -12.91
CA THR A 159 6.44 13.51 -12.78
C THR A 159 6.94 14.07 -11.45
N ALA A 160 7.64 15.21 -11.50
CA ALA A 160 8.18 15.90 -10.33
C ALA A 160 7.39 17.20 -10.09
N PRO A 161 6.37 17.20 -9.20
CA PRO A 161 5.58 18.40 -8.89
C PRO A 161 6.39 19.50 -8.19
N VAL A 162 7.50 19.15 -7.52
CA VAL A 162 8.36 20.09 -6.80
C VAL A 162 9.78 20.14 -7.37
N PRO A 163 10.47 21.31 -7.38
CA PRO A 163 11.83 21.44 -7.91
C PRO A 163 12.85 20.48 -7.29
N GLN A 164 12.70 20.17 -6.00
CA GLN A 164 13.58 19.28 -5.22
C GLN A 164 13.54 17.82 -5.73
N ALA A 165 12.48 17.44 -6.44
CA ALA A 165 12.32 16.11 -7.02
C ALA A 165 12.91 15.98 -8.44
N VAL A 166 13.24 17.09 -9.11
CA VAL A 166 13.73 17.10 -10.51
C VAL A 166 15.02 16.28 -10.67
N ILE A 167 15.93 16.35 -9.70
CA ILE A 167 17.16 15.53 -9.71
C ILE A 167 16.82 14.03 -9.66
N THR A 168 15.83 13.63 -8.85
CA THR A 168 15.37 12.24 -8.78
C THR A 168 14.70 11.83 -10.08
N LYS A 169 13.81 12.67 -10.63
CA LYS A 169 13.15 12.45 -11.93
C LYS A 169 14.18 12.17 -13.02
N HIS A 170 15.18 13.03 -13.19
CA HIS A 170 16.21 12.81 -14.21
C HIS A 170 16.98 11.52 -13.98
N LYS A 171 17.34 11.19 -12.73
CA LYS A 171 18.02 9.93 -12.42
C LYS A 171 17.17 8.71 -12.79
N TRP A 172 15.89 8.72 -12.44
CA TRP A 172 14.99 7.58 -12.62
C TRP A 172 14.51 7.43 -14.08
N ASP A 173 14.20 8.52 -14.77
CA ASP A 173 13.81 8.52 -16.20
C ASP A 173 14.91 7.94 -17.11
N ASN A 174 16.17 8.16 -16.73
CA ASN A 174 17.34 7.65 -17.45
C ASN A 174 17.68 6.19 -17.10
N ASN A 175 17.08 5.61 -16.05
CA ASN A 175 17.32 4.22 -15.67
C ASN A 175 16.27 3.28 -16.29
N LYS A 176 16.46 2.92 -17.55
CA LYS A 176 15.51 2.09 -18.31
C LYS A 176 15.34 0.67 -17.74
N ALA A 177 16.38 0.11 -17.13
CA ALA A 177 16.31 -1.20 -16.50
C ALA A 177 15.35 -1.17 -15.30
N GLU A 178 15.48 -0.14 -14.45
CA GLU A 178 14.61 0.04 -13.28
C GLU A 178 13.15 0.28 -13.68
N ILE A 179 12.91 1.11 -14.71
CA ILE A 179 11.56 1.32 -15.26
C ILE A 179 10.94 0.00 -15.73
N ALA A 180 11.70 -0.84 -16.42
CA ALA A 180 11.22 -2.14 -16.88
C ALA A 180 10.88 -3.08 -15.70
N LEU A 181 11.67 -3.05 -14.62
CA LEU A 181 11.39 -3.81 -13.40
C LEU A 181 10.09 -3.33 -12.72
N TYR A 182 9.92 -2.03 -12.52
CA TYR A 182 8.69 -1.49 -11.94
C TYR A 182 7.46 -1.80 -12.79
N LYS A 183 7.59 -1.64 -14.11
CA LYS A 183 6.51 -2.02 -15.03
C LYS A 183 6.15 -3.50 -14.88
N ASN A 184 7.13 -4.41 -14.94
CA ASN A 184 6.87 -5.84 -14.79
C ASN A 184 6.17 -6.16 -13.46
N TYR A 185 6.60 -5.53 -12.37
CA TYR A 185 5.94 -5.68 -11.08
C TYR A 185 4.48 -5.20 -11.13
N LEU A 186 4.24 -3.97 -11.58
CA LEU A 186 2.91 -3.33 -11.53
C LEU A 186 1.89 -4.02 -12.43
N ILE A 187 2.27 -4.43 -13.64
CA ILE A 187 1.32 -5.00 -14.62
C ILE A 187 1.25 -6.52 -14.66
N ARG A 188 2.16 -7.23 -13.96
CA ARG A 188 2.17 -8.70 -13.93
C ARG A 188 2.20 -9.25 -12.52
N GLU A 189 3.29 -9.04 -11.79
CA GLU A 189 3.46 -9.70 -10.48
C GLU A 189 2.37 -9.27 -9.49
N CYS A 190 2.10 -7.96 -9.40
CA CYS A 190 1.05 -7.41 -8.55
C CYS A 190 -0.35 -7.94 -8.94
N ILE A 191 -0.61 -8.12 -10.23
CA ILE A 191 -1.87 -8.65 -10.76
C ILE A 191 -2.00 -10.15 -10.47
N ASP A 192 -0.92 -10.92 -10.57
CA ASP A 192 -0.89 -12.34 -10.22
C ASP A 192 -1.19 -12.53 -8.73
N TRP A 193 -0.65 -11.66 -7.87
CA TRP A 193 -1.01 -11.61 -6.45
C TRP A 193 -2.48 -11.27 -6.23
N LEU A 194 -3.00 -10.25 -6.91
CA LEU A 194 -4.42 -9.88 -6.83
C LEU A 194 -5.36 -11.03 -7.20
N LYS A 195 -5.08 -11.70 -8.31
CA LYS A 195 -5.84 -12.88 -8.75
C LYS A 195 -5.76 -14.00 -7.70
N LYS A 196 -4.58 -14.24 -7.13
CA LYS A 196 -4.41 -15.24 -6.07
C LYS A 196 -5.25 -14.91 -4.83
N TYR A 197 -5.26 -13.64 -4.40
CA TYR A 197 -6.07 -13.17 -3.28
C TYR A 197 -7.57 -13.34 -3.55
N PHE A 198 -8.04 -12.90 -4.73
CA PHE A 198 -9.43 -13.01 -5.16
C PHE A 198 -9.91 -14.47 -5.21
N LEU A 199 -9.12 -15.37 -5.80
CA LEU A 199 -9.48 -16.79 -5.94
C LEU A 199 -9.49 -17.53 -4.59
N THR A 200 -8.65 -17.13 -3.64
CA THR A 200 -8.52 -17.79 -2.33
C THR A 200 -9.63 -17.35 -1.35
N ASN A 201 -10.38 -16.30 -1.67
CA ASN A 201 -11.43 -15.78 -0.82
C ASN A 201 -12.73 -15.41 -1.58
N SER A 202 -13.41 -16.44 -2.11
CA SER A 202 -14.71 -16.33 -2.79
C SER A 202 -15.89 -15.87 -1.90
N ASN A 203 -15.67 -15.63 -0.61
CA ASN A 203 -16.66 -15.14 0.35
C ASN A 203 -16.46 -13.67 0.75
N ILE A 204 -15.45 -12.95 0.22
CA ILE A 204 -15.39 -11.49 0.40
C ILE A 204 -16.52 -10.90 -0.44
N THR A 205 -17.57 -10.44 0.22
CA THR A 205 -18.47 -9.47 -0.39
C THR A 205 -17.71 -8.15 -0.35
N ILE A 206 -16.94 -7.87 -1.40
CA ILE A 206 -16.20 -6.62 -1.54
C ILE A 206 -17.26 -5.53 -1.70
N ASN A 207 -17.52 -4.76 -0.64
CA ASN A 207 -18.38 -3.58 -0.74
C ASN A 207 -17.57 -2.49 -1.41
N ILE A 208 -17.86 -2.27 -2.69
CA ILE A 208 -17.14 -1.37 -3.57
C ILE A 208 -17.57 0.06 -3.28
N THR A 209 -16.79 0.80 -2.49
CA THR A 209 -16.84 2.25 -2.58
C THR A 209 -15.90 2.66 -3.70
N ASN A 210 -16.43 3.42 -4.65
CA ASN A 210 -15.71 3.93 -5.82
C ASN A 210 -14.52 4.78 -5.34
N ILE A 211 -13.33 4.19 -5.25
CA ILE A 211 -12.10 4.87 -4.81
C ILE A 211 -11.59 5.70 -5.99
N GLN A 212 -12.28 6.80 -6.28
CA GLN A 212 -11.72 7.85 -7.12
C GLN A 212 -10.45 8.37 -6.45
N ARG A 213 -9.29 8.08 -7.05
CA ARG A 213 -7.99 8.73 -6.83
C ARG A 213 -7.76 9.19 -5.39
N LEU A 214 -7.51 8.25 -4.49
CA LEU A 214 -6.92 8.61 -3.21
C LEU A 214 -5.53 9.19 -3.48
N THR A 215 -5.39 10.48 -3.21
CA THR A 215 -4.08 11.14 -3.15
C THR A 215 -3.27 10.54 -2.00
N LEU A 216 -1.95 10.67 -2.06
CA LEU A 216 -1.07 10.25 -0.99
C LEU A 216 -1.55 10.79 0.37
N SER A 217 -2.09 12.01 0.42
CA SER A 217 -2.69 12.62 1.62
C SER A 217 -3.90 11.85 2.20
N HIS A 218 -4.82 11.34 1.38
CA HIS A 218 -5.94 10.52 1.86
C HIS A 218 -5.45 9.19 2.46
N PHE A 219 -4.47 8.55 1.81
CA PHE A 219 -3.88 7.32 2.34
C PHE A 219 -3.04 7.56 3.59
N THR A 220 -2.40 8.73 3.71
CA THR A 220 -1.69 9.11 4.94
C THR A 220 -2.64 9.10 6.13
N HIS A 221 -3.85 9.65 5.95
CA HIS A 221 -4.89 9.62 6.98
C HIS A 221 -5.38 8.20 7.28
N ILE A 222 -5.64 7.37 6.27
CA ILE A 222 -6.07 5.97 6.45
C ILE A 222 -5.00 5.17 7.18
N ALA A 223 -3.75 5.23 6.72
CA ALA A 223 -2.62 4.54 7.36
C ALA A 223 -2.42 5.02 8.81
N LEU A 224 -2.44 6.32 9.05
CA LEU A 224 -2.32 6.85 10.41
C LEU A 224 -3.48 6.39 11.30
N SER A 225 -4.71 6.32 10.77
CA SER A 225 -5.88 5.81 11.50
C SER A 225 -5.78 4.31 11.82
N LEU A 226 -5.27 3.49 10.89
CA LEU A 226 -5.05 2.05 11.10
C LEU A 226 -3.94 1.78 12.13
N ILE A 227 -2.92 2.64 12.16
CA ILE A 227 -1.82 2.53 13.12
C ILE A 227 -2.26 2.97 14.51
N LEU A 228 -3.04 4.06 14.60
CA LEU A 228 -3.63 4.50 15.87
C LEU A 228 -4.64 3.48 16.41
N SER A 229 -5.41 2.81 15.56
CA SER A 229 -6.35 1.77 16.03
C SER A 229 -5.60 0.57 16.63
N HIS A 230 -4.50 0.14 16.01
CA HIS A 230 -3.64 -0.92 16.56
C HIS A 230 -2.99 -0.53 17.91
N LEU A 231 -2.62 0.74 18.09
CA LEU A 231 -2.04 1.25 19.34
C LEU A 231 -3.08 1.43 20.45
N SER A 232 -4.36 1.64 20.12
CA SER A 232 -5.46 1.76 21.10
C SER A 232 -5.96 0.42 21.64
N MET A 233 -5.61 -0.69 20.97
CA MET A 233 -6.00 -2.06 21.34
C MET A 233 -4.92 -2.84 22.12
N SER A 234 -3.81 -2.18 22.48
CA SER A 234 -2.70 -2.72 23.28
C SER A 234 -2.66 -2.08 24.66
#